data_AF-A0A831P137-F1
#
_entry.id   AF-A0A831P137-F1
#
_cell.length_a   1.000
_cell.length_b   1.000
_cell.length_c   1.000
_cell.angle_alpha   90.00
_cell.angle_beta   90.00
_cell.angle_gamma   90.00
#
_symmetry.space_group_name_H-M   'P 1'
#
loop_
_entity.id
_entity.type
_entity.pdbx_description
1 polymer ?
#
loop_
_entity_poly.entity_id
_entity_poly.type
_entity_poly.pdbx_seq_one_letter_code
_entity_poly.pdbx_strand_id
1 'polypeptide(L)' 'MGGSPLYRRVAKKVAELQPSGIRRFFDLVSGREDIISLGVGEPDFAIPWRIREEMIYSLEKGFTSYTSNLGLQE' A
#
# COMPACT_ATOMS: atom_id res chain seq x y z
N MET A 1 3.26 -30.26 18.39
CA MET A 1 3.63 -28.82 18.41
C MET A 1 4.94 -28.63 17.64
N GLY A 2 4.89 -28.63 16.31
CA GLY A 2 6.07 -28.46 15.45
C GLY A 2 5.92 -27.17 14.66
N GLY A 3 6.57 -26.10 15.09
CA GLY A 3 6.60 -24.85 14.35
C GLY A 3 7.31 -25.05 13.01
N SER A 4 6.68 -24.60 11.92
CA SER A 4 7.24 -24.57 10.57
C SER A 4 8.70 -24.07 10.58
N PRO A 5 9.63 -24.67 9.78
CA PRO A 5 11.05 -24.29 9.75
C PRO A 5 11.31 -22.79 9.53
N LEU A 6 10.35 -22.08 8.91
CA LEU A 6 10.43 -20.65 8.61
C LEU A 6 10.42 -19.76 9.86
N TYR A 7 9.60 -20.09 10.87
CA TYR A 7 9.49 -19.29 12.11
C TYR A 7 10.84 -19.21 12.86
N ARG A 8 11.68 -20.24 12.75
CA ARG A 8 13.00 -20.28 13.40
C ARG A 8 14.04 -19.35 12.77
N ARG A 9 13.80 -18.78 11.58
CA ARG A 9 14.73 -17.90 10.87
C ARG A 9 14.35 -16.42 10.91
N VAL A 10 13.23 -16.09 11.55
CA VAL A 10 12.68 -14.72 11.62
C VAL A 10 12.82 -14.19 13.04
N ALA A 11 13.07 -12.88 13.20
CA ALA A 11 13.18 -12.26 14.50
C ALA A 11 11.91 -12.45 15.33
N LYS A 12 12.06 -12.76 16.62
CA LYS A 12 10.95 -13.03 17.56
C LYS A 12 9.85 -11.94 17.50
N LYS A 13 10.26 -10.67 17.49
CA LYS A 13 9.35 -9.52 17.41
C LYS A 13 8.45 -9.55 16.17
N VAL A 14 8.99 -9.95 15.02
CA VAL A 14 8.23 -10.05 13.76
C VAL A 14 7.28 -11.23 13.82
N ALA A 15 7.71 -12.35 14.40
CA ALA A 15 6.90 -13.54 14.50
C ALA A 15 5.71 -13.39 15.49
N GLU A 16 5.78 -12.41 16.40
CA GLU A 16 4.72 -12.07 17.36
C GLU A 16 3.76 -10.99 16.85
N LEU A 17 4.04 -10.35 15.70
CA LEU A 17 3.19 -9.31 15.13
C LEU A 17 1.79 -9.88 14.84
N GLN A 18 0.79 -9.23 15.41
CA GLN A 18 -0.61 -9.59 15.16
C GLN A 18 -1.06 -9.05 13.80
N PRO A 19 -1.91 -9.78 13.05
CA PRO A 19 -2.49 -9.27 11.82
C PRO A 19 -3.32 -7.99 12.06
N SER A 20 -3.31 -7.08 11.09
CA SER A 20 -4.08 -5.82 11.18
C SER A 20 -5.57 -6.08 11.30
N GLY A 21 -6.19 -5.56 12.37
CA GLY A 21 -7.65 -5.62 12.56
C GLY A 21 -8.42 -4.87 11.48
N ILE A 22 -7.90 -3.73 11.02
CA ILE A 22 -8.47 -2.95 9.91
C ILE A 22 -8.47 -3.79 8.64
N ARG A 23 -7.36 -4.49 8.34
CA ARG A 23 -7.29 -5.36 7.16
C ARG A 23 -8.29 -6.50 7.22
N ARG A 24 -8.39 -7.18 8.38
CA ARG A 24 -9.39 -8.24 8.59
C ARG A 24 -10.82 -7.73 8.41
N PHE A 25 -11.11 -6.53 8.91
CA PHE A 25 -12.42 -5.90 8.71
C PHE A 25 -12.69 -5.63 7.22
N PHE A 26 -11.72 -5.05 6.49
CA PHE A 26 -11.84 -4.85 5.04
C PHE A 26 -12.06 -6.14 4.26
N ASP A 27 -11.34 -7.22 4.60
CA ASP A 27 -11.52 -8.52 3.94
C ASP A 27 -12.92 -9.12 4.20
N LEU A 28 -13.51 -8.89 5.38
CA LEU A 28 -14.86 -9.36 5.73
C LEU A 28 -15.99 -8.59 5.01
N VAL A 29 -15.78 -7.30 4.76
CA VAL A 29 -16.77 -6.44 4.07
C VAL A 29 -16.55 -6.38 2.56
N SER A 30 -15.43 -6.91 2.07
CA SER A 30 -15.12 -6.98 0.63
C SER A 30 -16.18 -7.81 -0.11
N GLY A 31 -16.75 -7.24 -1.18
CA GLY A 31 -17.81 -7.89 -1.98
C GLY A 31 -19.23 -7.77 -1.43
N ARG A 32 -19.43 -7.00 -0.34
CA ARG A 32 -20.76 -6.65 0.17
C ARG A 32 -21.16 -5.25 -0.29
N GLU A 33 -22.20 -5.18 -1.12
CA GLU A 33 -22.73 -3.92 -1.66
C GLU A 33 -23.66 -3.19 -0.68
N ASP A 34 -24.06 -3.84 0.42
CA ASP A 34 -25.00 -3.33 1.43
C ASP A 34 -24.32 -2.56 2.58
N ILE A 35 -22.99 -2.37 2.53
CA ILE A 35 -22.19 -1.74 3.58
C ILE A 35 -21.65 -0.39 3.12
N ILE A 36 -21.95 0.68 3.87
CA ILE A 36 -21.34 2.00 3.66
C ILE A 36 -19.97 2.03 4.36
N SER A 37 -18.90 2.16 3.57
CA SER A 37 -17.54 2.29 4.10
C SER A 37 -17.27 3.73 4.53
N LEU A 38 -17.20 3.97 5.84
CA LEU A 38 -16.73 5.23 6.44
C LEU A 38 -15.27 5.14 6.92
N GLY A 39 -14.61 3.99 6.70
CA GLY A 39 -13.23 3.73 7.08
C GLY A 39 -12.21 4.14 6.02
N VAL A 40 -12.60 4.99 5.07
CA VAL A 40 -11.78 5.36 3.92
C VAL A 40 -10.60 6.23 4.40
N GLY A 41 -9.39 5.69 4.28
CA GLY A 41 -8.14 6.39 4.60
C GLY A 41 -7.49 7.08 3.40
N GLU A 42 -8.18 7.14 2.27
CA GLU A 42 -7.73 7.75 1.02
C GLU A 42 -8.72 8.83 0.53
N PRO A 43 -8.27 9.80 -0.29
CA PRO A 43 -9.17 10.80 -0.86
C PRO A 43 -10.26 10.17 -1.75
N ASP A 44 -11.46 10.73 -1.71
CA ASP A 44 -12.65 10.29 -2.48
C ASP A 44 -12.71 10.87 -3.90
N PHE A 45 -11.68 11.62 -4.31
CA PHE A 45 -11.60 12.25 -5.62
C PHE A 45 -10.43 11.71 -6.44
N ALA A 46 -10.62 11.69 -7.76
CA ALA A 46 -9.55 11.37 -8.69
C ALA A 46 -8.47 12.46 -8.68
N ILE A 47 -7.21 12.06 -8.88
CA ILE A 47 -6.09 12.99 -9.06
C ILE A 47 -6.43 14.00 -10.18
N PRO A 48 -6.23 15.32 -9.96
CA PRO A 48 -6.47 16.35 -10.97
C PRO A 48 -5.83 16.04 -12.33
N TRP A 49 -6.51 16.39 -13.42
CA TRP A 49 -6.06 16.07 -14.78
C TRP A 49 -4.64 16.55 -15.08
N ARG A 50 -4.33 17.80 -14.71
CA ARG A 50 -2.99 18.40 -14.90
C ARG A 50 -1.87 17.57 -14.29
N ILE A 51 -2.09 16.98 -13.11
CA ILE A 51 -1.07 16.14 -12.46
C ILE A 51 -0.90 14.82 -13.22
N ARG A 52 -1.99 14.24 -13.71
CA ARG A 52 -1.95 13.02 -14.53
C ARG A 52 -1.19 13.24 -15.84
N GLU A 53 -1.35 14.39 -16.48
CA GLU A 53 -0.60 14.74 -17.69
C GLU A 53 0.91 14.83 -17.44
N GLU A 54 1.34 15.51 -16.37
CA GLU A 54 2.76 15.59 -16.01
C GLU A 54 3.37 14.22 -15.66
N MET A 55 2.57 13.35 -15.02
CA MET A 55 2.99 11.96 -14.76
C MET A 55 3.22 11.19 -16.07
N ILE A 56 2.29 11.29 -17.03
CA ILE A 56 2.42 10.64 -18.35
C ILE A 56 3.62 11.21 -19.10
N TYR A 57 3.73 12.53 -19.17
CA TYR A 57 4.82 13.22 -19.86
C TYR A 57 6.20 12.82 -19.30
N SER A 58 6.32 12.73 -17.98
CA SER A 58 7.57 12.31 -17.33
C SER A 58 7.97 10.88 -17.72
N LEU A 59 7.00 9.98 -17.84
CA LEU A 59 7.25 8.62 -18.32
C LEU A 59 7.67 8.61 -19.79
N GLU A 60 7.01 9.40 -20.66
CA GLU A 60 7.37 9.54 -22.07
C GLU A 60 8.79 10.11 -22.28
N LYS A 61 9.24 10.96 -21.36
CA LYS A 61 10.62 11.50 -21.34
C LYS A 61 11.66 10.53 -20.80
N GLY A 62 11.26 9.35 -20.33
CA GLY A 62 12.18 8.32 -19.83
C GLY A 62 12.67 8.56 -18.39
N PHE A 63 11.94 9.34 -17.58
CA PHE A 63 12.24 9.50 -16.15
C PHE A 63 11.86 8.24 -15.35
N THR A 64 12.57 7.14 -15.60
CA THR A 64 12.30 5.81 -15.01
C THR A 64 13.54 5.21 -14.33
N SER A 65 14.58 6.01 -14.13
CA SER A 65 15.86 5.58 -13.54
C SER A 65 15.91 5.85 -12.04
N TYR A 66 16.89 5.23 -11.37
CA TYR A 66 17.15 5.46 -9.95
C TYR A 66 17.38 6.94 -9.63
N THR A 67 16.86 7.36 -8.48
CA THR A 67 17.07 8.68 -7.90
C THR A 67 17.88 8.55 -6.61
N SER A 68 18.26 9.68 -6.01
CA SER A 68 18.84 9.68 -4.66
C SER A 68 17.84 9.13 -3.64
N ASN A 69 18.35 8.57 -2.54
CA ASN A 69 17.54 8.15 -1.39
C ASN A 69 16.75 9.31 -0.75
N LEU A 70 17.19 10.55 -0.98
CA LEU A 70 16.50 11.76 -0.54
C LEU A 70 15.40 12.22 -1.51
N GLY A 71 15.25 11.57 -2.67
CA GLY A 71 14.35 11.99 -3.75
C GLY A 71 15.07 12.77 -4.86
N LEU A 72 14.29 13.33 -5.78
CA LEU A 72 14.77 14.26 -6.79
C LEU A 72 15.06 15.62 -6.15
N GLN A 73 16.02 16.38 -6.68
CA GLN A 73 16.19 17.78 -6.29
C GLN A 73 15.00 18.59 -6.81
N GLU A 74 14.51 19.52 -5.99
CA GLU A 74 13.45 20.47 -6.36
C GLU A 74 13.90 21.45 -7.45
#